data_AF-A0A7J3TE54-F1
#
_entry.id   AF-A0A7J3TE54-F1
#
_cell.length_a   1.000
_cell.length_b   1.000
_cell.length_c   1.000
_cell.angle_alpha   90.00
_cell.angle_beta   90.00
_cell.angle_gamma   90.00
#
_symmetry.space_group_name_H-M   'P 1'
#
loop_
_entity.id
_entity.type
_entity.pdbx_description
1 polymer ?
#
loop_
_entity_poly.entity_id
_entity_poly.type
_entity_poly.pdbx_seq_one_letter_code
_entity_poly.pdbx_strand_id
1 'polypeptide(L)'
;MANKQQQIQDLENQIESDRILSGDGTNCTRLATKQLKLARLYRQTGDMAKASQLMEDARKTLDDPLCPNSREKIRIQNAMAYMGMGMGTPGAQQQSMNPMMMNRGQRMPAIYRFAGILILFVGYAILYIAEYLGILTSTTDFGIGIFVVFGASIVVSTILRGRYMRSRGAGPGMVNTGGMDQATAVEKLESRLREDQSSIDPKRILDAAKTEIALATLYYQSKDMDKAGQALDGAQKFLNDPMCEQGFERERLLRSVEQMKGMVSRNQQ
;
A
#
# COMPACT_ATOMS: atom_id res chain seq x y z
N MET A 1 30.70 19.88 8.71
CA MET A 1 30.56 19.33 7.34
C MET A 1 31.57 18.22 7.02
N ALA A 2 32.81 18.26 7.56
CA ALA A 2 33.86 17.26 7.30
C ALA A 2 33.46 15.78 7.53
N ASN A 3 32.67 15.47 8.57
CA ASN A 3 32.27 14.09 8.89
C ASN A 3 31.42 13.44 7.77
N LYS A 4 30.57 14.22 7.08
CA LYS A 4 29.71 13.67 6.00
C LYS A 4 30.50 13.28 4.76
N GLN A 5 31.55 14.03 4.43
CA GLN A 5 32.41 13.74 3.27
C GLN A 5 33.20 12.45 3.49
N GLN A 6 33.73 12.25 4.69
CA GLN A 6 34.40 11.00 5.05
C GLN A 6 33.44 9.80 4.97
N GLN A 7 32.22 9.93 5.50
CA GLN A 7 31.20 8.88 5.39
C GLN A 7 30.81 8.54 3.94
N ILE A 8 30.74 9.55 3.06
CA ILE A 8 30.48 9.35 1.63
C ILE A 8 31.61 8.54 1.02
N GLN A 9 32.86 8.95 1.24
CA GLN A 9 34.03 8.27 0.69
C GLN A 9 34.16 6.82 1.20
N ASP A 10 33.90 6.59 2.49
CA ASP A 10 33.92 5.26 3.08
C ASP A 10 32.84 4.35 2.46
N LEU A 11 31.63 4.87 2.22
CA LEU A 11 30.55 4.12 1.58
C LEU A 11 30.83 3.84 0.10
N GLU A 12 31.45 4.77 -0.63
CA GLU A 12 31.86 4.57 -2.02
C GLU A 12 32.88 3.44 -2.13
N ASN A 13 33.93 3.47 -1.29
CA ASN A 13 34.93 2.40 -1.23
C ASN A 13 34.30 1.04 -0.89
N GLN A 14 33.35 1.02 0.04
CA GLN A 14 32.64 -0.20 0.43
C GLN A 14 31.70 -0.73 -0.66
N ILE A 15 31.09 0.15 -1.45
CA ILE A 15 30.23 -0.24 -2.58
C ILE A 15 31.09 -0.82 -3.70
N GLU A 16 32.23 -0.20 -4.00
CA GLU A 16 33.15 -0.67 -5.03
C GLU A 16 33.73 -2.05 -4.66
N SER A 17 34.17 -2.21 -3.42
CA SER A 17 34.62 -3.51 -2.90
C SER A 17 33.52 -4.57 -2.95
N ASP A 18 32.29 -4.24 -2.52
CA ASP A 18 31.17 -5.17 -2.60
C ASP A 18 30.84 -5.53 -4.06
N ARG A 19 30.96 -4.58 -5.01
CA ARG A 19 30.67 -4.81 -6.42
C ARG A 19 31.61 -5.84 -7.05
N ILE A 20 32.91 -5.75 -6.70
CA ILE A 20 33.92 -6.71 -7.14
C ILE A 20 33.65 -8.11 -6.53
N LEU A 21 33.17 -8.15 -5.28
CA LEU A 21 32.89 -9.40 -4.55
C LEU A 21 31.52 -10.02 -4.85
N SER A 22 30.62 -9.32 -5.54
CA SER A 22 29.20 -9.73 -5.70
C SER A 22 28.94 -10.61 -6.93
N GLY A 23 29.96 -11.26 -7.50
CA GLY A 23 29.84 -12.10 -8.70
C GLY A 23 28.75 -13.19 -8.61
N ASP A 24 28.42 -13.65 -7.40
CA ASP A 24 27.48 -14.76 -7.17
C ASP A 24 26.05 -14.32 -6.83
N GLY A 25 25.73 -13.00 -6.86
CA GLY A 25 24.39 -12.48 -6.58
C GLY A 25 23.91 -12.56 -5.12
N THR A 26 24.62 -13.28 -4.24
CA THR A 26 24.27 -13.47 -2.82
C THR A 26 24.31 -12.19 -1.98
N ASN A 27 25.09 -11.19 -2.41
CA ASN A 27 25.30 -9.93 -1.70
C ASN A 27 24.44 -8.75 -2.20
N CYS A 28 23.47 -9.00 -3.09
CA CYS A 28 22.64 -7.95 -3.70
C CYS A 28 21.92 -7.06 -2.68
N THR A 29 21.39 -7.62 -1.57
CA THR A 29 20.68 -6.83 -0.55
C THR A 29 21.61 -5.91 0.23
N ARG A 30 22.83 -6.36 0.53
CA ARG A 30 23.85 -5.57 1.22
C ARG A 30 24.33 -4.40 0.36
N LEU A 31 24.61 -4.69 -0.92
CA LEU A 31 25.02 -3.68 -1.89
C LEU A 31 23.94 -2.61 -2.08
N ALA A 32 22.70 -3.04 -2.33
CA ALA A 32 21.55 -2.13 -2.47
C ALA A 32 21.32 -1.28 -1.20
N THR A 33 21.52 -1.85 -0.01
CA THR A 33 21.40 -1.11 1.26
C THR A 33 22.48 -0.03 1.40
N LYS A 34 23.73 -0.32 1.00
CA LYS A 34 24.81 0.67 1.02
C LYS A 34 24.55 1.79 0.01
N GLN A 35 24.16 1.47 -1.22
CA GLN A 35 23.76 2.44 -2.24
C GLN A 35 22.61 3.33 -1.75
N LEU A 36 21.62 2.74 -1.07
CA LEU A 36 20.50 3.46 -0.50
C LEU A 36 20.93 4.47 0.59
N LYS A 37 21.86 4.07 1.47
CA LYS A 37 22.44 4.96 2.49
C LYS A 37 23.23 6.10 1.83
N LEU A 38 24.04 5.79 0.83
CA LEU A 38 24.83 6.77 0.08
C LEU A 38 23.93 7.78 -0.64
N ALA A 39 22.86 7.32 -1.29
CA ALA A 39 21.86 8.18 -1.91
C ALA A 39 21.23 9.15 -0.89
N ARG A 40 20.97 8.67 0.33
CA ARG A 40 20.43 9.51 1.42
C ARG A 40 21.40 10.60 1.85
N LEU A 41 22.70 10.30 1.92
CA LEU A 41 23.74 11.29 2.21
C LEU A 41 23.84 12.34 1.10
N TYR A 42 23.85 11.91 -0.17
CA TYR A 42 23.89 12.82 -1.31
C TYR A 42 22.67 13.77 -1.37
N ARG A 43 21.48 13.29 -0.98
CA ARG A 43 20.32 14.18 -0.81
C ARG A 43 20.53 15.22 0.28
N GLN A 44 21.16 14.86 1.39
CA GLN A 44 21.45 15.80 2.48
C GLN A 44 22.50 16.83 2.10
N THR A 45 23.38 16.54 1.14
CA THR A 45 24.36 17.50 0.61
C THR A 45 23.82 18.33 -0.56
N GLY A 46 22.61 18.03 -1.05
CA GLY A 46 21.95 18.75 -2.15
C GLY A 46 22.23 18.18 -3.54
N ASP A 47 23.02 17.10 -3.67
CA ASP A 47 23.32 16.46 -4.96
C ASP A 47 22.23 15.43 -5.32
N MET A 48 21.11 15.95 -5.81
CA MET A 48 19.95 15.11 -6.16
C MET A 48 20.20 14.21 -7.38
N ALA A 49 21.09 14.62 -8.28
CA ALA A 49 21.42 13.86 -9.49
C ALA A 49 22.11 12.54 -9.14
N LYS A 50 23.18 12.60 -8.33
CA LYS A 50 23.86 11.39 -7.86
C LYS A 50 22.97 10.52 -6.98
N ALA A 51 22.15 11.13 -6.13
CA ALA A 51 21.20 10.38 -5.31
C ALA A 51 20.19 9.59 -6.17
N SER A 52 19.70 10.18 -7.26
CA SER A 52 18.80 9.50 -8.19
C SER A 52 19.48 8.31 -8.87
N GLN A 53 20.70 8.52 -9.36
CA GLN A 53 21.48 7.49 -10.02
C GLN A 53 21.74 6.29 -9.08
N LEU A 54 22.14 6.56 -7.84
CA LEU A 54 22.37 5.52 -6.83
C LEU A 54 21.10 4.74 -6.47
N MET A 55 19.93 5.39 -6.48
CA MET A 55 18.65 4.68 -6.29
C MET A 55 18.29 3.79 -7.47
N GLU A 56 18.57 4.24 -8.70
CA GLU A 56 18.36 3.42 -9.89
C GLU A 56 19.30 2.21 -9.91
N ASP A 57 20.56 2.40 -9.55
CA ASP A 57 21.54 1.32 -9.43
C ASP A 57 21.14 0.31 -8.37
N ALA A 58 20.70 0.76 -7.19
CA ALA A 58 20.17 -0.12 -6.14
C ALA A 58 18.97 -0.93 -6.60
N ARG A 59 18.09 -0.34 -7.42
CA ARG A 59 16.96 -1.04 -8.01
C ARG A 59 17.43 -2.09 -9.01
N LYS A 60 18.35 -1.76 -9.92
CA LYS A 60 18.93 -2.72 -10.87
C LYS A 60 19.58 -3.89 -10.16
N THR A 61 20.34 -3.64 -9.09
CA THR A 61 20.96 -4.70 -8.27
C THR A 61 19.93 -5.63 -7.64
N LEU A 62 18.78 -5.12 -7.19
CA LEU A 62 17.71 -5.94 -6.61
C LEU A 62 16.86 -6.65 -7.66
N ASP A 63 16.71 -6.07 -8.86
CA ASP A 63 15.93 -6.64 -9.96
C ASP A 63 16.71 -7.72 -10.73
N ASP A 64 18.01 -7.89 -10.44
CA ASP A 64 18.83 -8.98 -10.98
C ASP A 64 18.22 -10.35 -10.64
N PRO A 65 18.05 -11.26 -11.62
CA PRO A 65 17.49 -12.59 -11.40
C PRO A 65 18.33 -13.46 -10.45
N LEU A 66 19.63 -13.18 -10.31
CA LEU A 66 20.52 -13.89 -9.37
C LEU A 66 20.31 -13.43 -7.92
N CYS A 67 19.63 -12.31 -7.70
CA CYS A 67 19.37 -11.79 -6.36
C CYS A 67 18.23 -12.58 -5.67
N PRO A 68 18.51 -13.33 -4.58
CA PRO A 68 17.50 -14.16 -3.93
C PRO A 68 16.31 -13.34 -3.41
N ASN A 69 15.11 -13.90 -3.58
CA ASN A 69 13.88 -13.30 -3.06
C ASN A 69 13.79 -13.47 -1.54
N SER A 70 14.40 -12.52 -0.81
CA SER A 70 14.38 -12.47 0.65
C SER A 70 13.37 -11.44 1.18
N ARG A 71 12.98 -11.57 2.46
CA ARG A 71 12.19 -10.53 3.16
C ARG A 71 12.92 -9.19 3.19
N GLU A 72 14.25 -9.22 3.18
CA GLU A 72 15.09 -8.02 3.19
C GLU A 72 15.02 -7.27 1.86
N LYS A 73 15.09 -7.98 0.72
CA LYS A 73 14.85 -7.39 -0.62
C LYS A 73 13.55 -6.61 -0.67
N ILE A 74 12.46 -7.19 -0.17
CA ILE A 74 11.15 -6.53 -0.11
C ILE A 74 11.18 -5.28 0.77
N ARG A 75 11.85 -5.34 1.93
CA ARG A 75 12.01 -4.16 2.81
C ARG A 75 12.78 -3.04 2.13
N ILE A 76 13.86 -3.35 1.41
CA ILE A 76 14.67 -2.36 0.68
C ILE A 76 13.86 -1.76 -0.48
N GLN A 77 13.15 -2.58 -1.26
CA GLN A 77 12.25 -2.10 -2.33
C GLN A 77 11.18 -1.16 -1.80
N ASN A 78 10.59 -1.48 -0.64
CA ASN A 78 9.63 -0.60 0.03
C ASN A 78 10.29 0.71 0.48
N ALA A 79 11.50 0.66 1.05
CA ALA A 79 12.24 1.85 1.47
C ALA A 79 12.59 2.77 0.27
N MET A 80 12.99 2.19 -0.87
CA MET A 80 13.23 2.93 -2.11
C MET A 80 11.97 3.65 -2.59
N ALA A 81 10.81 2.98 -2.56
CA ALA A 81 9.53 3.58 -2.93
C ALA A 81 9.19 4.80 -2.04
N TYR A 82 9.43 4.69 -0.72
CA TYR A 82 9.23 5.82 0.20
C TYR A 82 10.14 7.01 -0.11
N MET A 83 11.39 6.77 -0.50
CA MET A 83 12.31 7.87 -0.80
C MET A 83 12.11 8.49 -2.19
N GLY A 84 11.64 7.70 -3.16
CA GLY A 84 11.31 8.17 -4.51
C GLY A 84 10.11 9.13 -4.55
N MET A 85 9.17 9.04 -3.61
CA MET A 85 8.00 9.94 -3.52
C MET A 85 8.37 11.42 -3.23
N GLY A 86 9.61 11.72 -2.86
CA GLY A 86 10.08 13.09 -2.63
C GLY A 86 10.82 13.73 -3.81
N MET A 87 10.98 13.05 -4.95
CA MET A 87 11.54 13.65 -6.16
C MET A 87 10.41 14.25 -6.98
N GLY A 88 10.26 15.57 -6.91
CA GLY A 88 9.28 16.36 -7.64
C GLY A 88 9.55 16.44 -9.15
N THR A 89 9.68 15.30 -9.83
CA THR A 89 9.54 15.27 -11.28
C THR A 89 8.05 15.49 -11.62
N PRO A 90 7.67 16.63 -12.25
CA PRO A 90 6.27 16.97 -12.52
C PRO A 90 5.55 16.06 -13.53
N GLY A 91 6.21 15.01 -14.02
CA GLY A 91 5.64 14.00 -14.91
C GLY A 91 5.61 12.57 -14.35
N ALA A 92 6.18 12.31 -13.16
CA ALA A 92 6.24 10.96 -12.58
C ALA A 92 5.02 10.61 -11.71
N GLN A 93 4.11 11.57 -11.47
CA GLN A 93 2.91 11.40 -10.65
C GLN A 93 1.87 10.43 -11.24
N GLN A 94 1.95 10.05 -12.52
CA GLN A 94 0.97 9.12 -13.12
C GLN A 94 1.45 7.67 -13.23
N GLN A 95 2.73 7.37 -13.00
CA GLN A 95 3.24 5.99 -13.00
C GLN A 95 3.70 5.49 -11.63
N SER A 96 3.82 6.36 -10.62
CA SER A 96 3.99 5.95 -9.22
C SER A 96 2.63 5.65 -8.56
N MET A 97 1.79 4.83 -9.20
CA MET A 97 0.89 4.00 -8.40
C MET A 97 1.81 3.15 -7.53
N ASN A 98 1.86 3.45 -6.22
CA ASN A 98 2.54 2.68 -5.18
C ASN A 98 2.93 1.26 -5.66
N PRO A 99 4.22 0.87 -5.75
CA PRO A 99 4.55 -0.52 -6.01
C PRO A 99 4.02 -1.45 -4.89
N MET A 100 3.62 -0.91 -3.73
CA MET A 100 2.81 -1.63 -2.74
C MET A 100 1.34 -1.90 -3.15
N MET A 101 0.75 -1.13 -4.06
CA MET A 101 -0.56 -1.41 -4.65
C MET A 101 -0.43 -2.43 -5.81
N MET A 102 0.63 -2.36 -6.62
CA MET A 102 0.90 -3.38 -7.65
C MET A 102 1.29 -4.73 -7.05
N ASN A 103 2.02 -4.75 -5.92
CA ASN A 103 2.39 -6.01 -5.26
C ASN A 103 1.30 -6.54 -4.28
N ARG A 104 0.34 -5.71 -3.85
CA ARG A 104 -0.93 -6.22 -3.27
C ARG A 104 -1.86 -6.82 -4.32
N GLY A 105 -1.69 -6.47 -5.59
CA GLY A 105 -2.27 -7.20 -6.71
C GLY A 105 -1.83 -8.66 -6.77
N GLN A 106 -0.69 -9.05 -6.17
CA GLN A 106 -0.08 -10.38 -6.30
C GLN A 106 -0.51 -11.44 -5.26
N ARG A 107 -1.57 -11.21 -4.47
CA ARG A 107 -2.17 -12.31 -3.69
C ARG A 107 -3.67 -12.46 -3.88
N MET A 108 -4.23 -12.04 -5.01
CA MET A 108 -5.46 -12.70 -5.47
C MET A 108 -5.08 -14.14 -5.83
N PRO A 109 -5.63 -15.17 -5.14
CA PRO A 109 -5.42 -16.56 -5.53
C PRO A 109 -5.71 -16.70 -7.03
N ALA A 110 -4.91 -17.49 -7.73
CA ALA A 110 -5.03 -17.66 -9.18
C ALA A 110 -6.48 -17.94 -9.60
N ILE A 111 -7.24 -18.70 -8.80
CA ILE A 111 -8.67 -18.97 -8.97
C ILE A 111 -9.49 -17.71 -9.24
N TYR A 112 -9.30 -16.61 -8.50
CA TYR A 112 -10.10 -15.39 -8.69
C TYR A 112 -9.69 -14.59 -9.92
N ARG A 113 -8.43 -14.72 -10.36
CA ARG A 113 -7.95 -14.09 -11.60
C ARG A 113 -8.49 -14.81 -12.83
N PHE A 114 -8.56 -16.13 -12.76
CA PHE A 114 -9.00 -16.98 -13.86
C PHE A 114 -10.50 -17.32 -13.81
N ALA A 115 -11.24 -16.87 -12.79
CA ALA A 115 -12.67 -17.18 -12.63
C ALA A 115 -13.50 -16.81 -13.88
N GLY A 116 -13.28 -15.61 -14.45
CA GLY A 116 -13.97 -15.20 -15.67
C GLY A 116 -13.66 -16.11 -16.87
N ILE A 117 -12.39 -16.49 -17.03
CA ILE A 117 -11.95 -17.39 -18.12
C ILE A 117 -12.52 -18.80 -17.92
N LEU A 118 -12.51 -19.33 -16.69
CA LEU A 118 -13.09 -20.63 -16.36
C LEU A 118 -14.60 -20.66 -16.64
N ILE A 119 -15.35 -19.63 -16.25
CA ILE A 119 -16.78 -19.53 -16.54
C ILE A 119 -17.02 -19.50 -18.05
N LEU A 120 -16.20 -18.77 -18.79
CA LEU A 120 -16.30 -18.70 -20.25
C LEU A 120 -16.05 -20.06 -20.91
N PHE A 121 -15.02 -20.80 -20.49
CA PHE A 121 -14.76 -22.16 -20.98
C PHE A 121 -15.91 -23.13 -20.67
N VAL A 122 -16.42 -23.12 -19.44
CA VAL A 122 -17.55 -23.98 -19.05
C VAL A 122 -18.81 -23.62 -19.84
N GLY A 123 -19.10 -22.33 -20.00
CA GLY A 123 -20.26 -21.89 -20.78
C GLY A 123 -20.15 -22.27 -22.26
N TYR A 124 -18.95 -22.17 -22.86
CA TYR A 124 -18.73 -22.58 -24.24
C TYR A 124 -18.86 -24.10 -24.42
N ALA A 125 -18.37 -24.89 -23.46
CA ALA A 125 -18.54 -26.34 -23.47
C ALA A 125 -20.03 -26.75 -23.38
N ILE A 126 -20.83 -26.05 -22.57
CA ILE A 126 -22.28 -26.29 -22.47
C ILE A 126 -22.98 -25.96 -23.79
N LEU A 127 -22.66 -24.82 -24.42
CA LEU A 127 -23.22 -24.46 -25.74
C LEU A 127 -22.87 -25.50 -26.80
N TYR A 128 -21.63 -25.98 -26.81
CA TYR A 128 -21.18 -27.02 -27.74
C TYR A 128 -21.92 -28.35 -27.54
N ILE A 129 -22.13 -28.76 -26.28
CA ILE A 129 -22.92 -29.97 -25.97
C ILE A 129 -24.39 -29.78 -26.40
N ALA A 130 -24.96 -28.59 -26.20
CA ALA A 130 -26.34 -28.29 -26.60
C ALA A 130 -26.52 -28.31 -28.13
N GLU A 131 -25.54 -27.84 -28.90
CA GLU A 131 -25.51 -27.96 -30.35
C GLU A 131 -25.41 -29.44 -30.79
N TYR A 132 -24.50 -30.21 -30.17
CA TYR A 132 -24.34 -31.63 -30.45
C TYR A 132 -25.60 -32.46 -30.19
N LEU A 133 -26.37 -32.10 -29.16
CA LEU A 133 -27.65 -32.73 -28.82
C LEU A 133 -28.82 -32.25 -29.71
N GLY A 134 -28.59 -31.31 -30.62
CA GLY A 134 -29.63 -30.75 -31.49
C GLY A 134 -30.61 -29.83 -30.78
N ILE A 135 -30.28 -29.32 -29.58
CA ILE A 135 -31.09 -28.35 -28.85
C ILE A 135 -30.97 -26.96 -29.51
N LEU A 136 -29.76 -26.62 -29.96
CA LEU A 136 -29.49 -25.41 -30.73
C LEU A 136 -29.42 -25.78 -32.21
N THR A 137 -30.54 -25.62 -32.92
CA THR A 137 -30.65 -26.02 -34.33
C THR A 137 -30.15 -24.96 -35.31
N SER A 138 -30.06 -23.69 -34.90
CA SER A 138 -29.62 -22.59 -35.77
C SER A 138 -28.24 -22.06 -35.37
N THR A 139 -27.42 -21.76 -36.37
CA THR A 139 -26.13 -21.06 -36.20
C THR A 139 -26.32 -19.68 -35.57
N THR A 140 -27.47 -19.04 -35.77
CA THR A 140 -27.82 -17.78 -35.10
C THR A 140 -27.98 -17.95 -33.60
N ASP A 141 -28.58 -19.04 -33.16
CA ASP A 141 -28.86 -19.30 -31.75
C ASP A 141 -27.57 -19.64 -31.00
N PHE A 142 -26.66 -20.36 -31.66
CA PHE A 142 -25.30 -20.57 -31.17
C PHE A 142 -24.55 -19.24 -31.01
N GLY A 143 -24.61 -18.38 -32.03
CA GLY A 143 -24.00 -17.03 -31.98
C GLY A 143 -24.54 -16.17 -30.83
N ILE A 144 -25.86 -16.12 -30.65
CA ILE A 144 -26.51 -15.41 -29.53
C ILE A 144 -26.07 -16.02 -28.19
N GLY A 145 -26.00 -17.35 -28.10
CA GLY A 145 -25.54 -18.07 -26.92
C GLY A 145 -24.14 -17.63 -26.46
N ILE A 146 -23.21 -17.46 -27.41
CA ILE A 146 -21.84 -16.99 -27.11
C ILE A 146 -21.88 -15.60 -26.44
N PHE A 147 -22.66 -14.66 -26.97
CA PHE A 147 -22.76 -13.32 -26.40
C PHE A 147 -23.37 -13.32 -24.99
N VAL A 148 -24.38 -14.17 -24.76
CA VAL A 148 -25.00 -14.33 -23.44
C VAL A 148 -24.00 -14.88 -22.42
N VAL A 149 -23.25 -15.93 -22.77
CA VAL A 149 -22.21 -16.50 -21.90
C VAL A 149 -21.10 -15.49 -21.62
N PHE A 150 -20.68 -14.74 -22.63
CA PHE A 150 -19.66 -13.70 -22.48
C PHE A 150 -20.12 -12.59 -21.51
N GLY A 151 -21.34 -12.06 -21.70
CA GLY A 151 -21.92 -11.06 -20.81
C GLY A 151 -22.04 -11.56 -19.36
N ALA A 152 -22.54 -12.78 -19.18
CA ALA A 152 -22.65 -13.41 -17.87
C ALA A 152 -21.28 -13.56 -17.18
N SER A 153 -20.24 -13.92 -17.93
CA SER A 153 -18.87 -14.07 -17.39
C SER A 153 -18.31 -12.76 -16.82
N ILE A 154 -18.59 -11.63 -17.50
CA ILE A 154 -18.17 -10.30 -17.05
C ILE A 154 -18.89 -9.91 -15.76
N VAL A 155 -20.21 -10.10 -15.71
CA VAL A 155 -21.04 -9.75 -14.53
C VAL A 155 -20.61 -10.58 -13.32
N VAL A 156 -20.45 -11.91 -13.48
CA VAL A 156 -20.04 -12.79 -12.38
C VAL A 156 -18.62 -12.46 -11.91
N SER A 157 -17.68 -12.22 -12.82
CA SER A 157 -16.31 -11.82 -12.48
C SER A 157 -16.27 -10.50 -11.69
N THR A 158 -17.13 -9.55 -12.06
CA THR A 158 -17.24 -8.25 -11.39
C THR A 158 -17.80 -8.40 -9.97
N ILE A 159 -18.84 -9.22 -9.79
CA ILE A 159 -19.43 -9.51 -8.48
C ILE A 159 -18.43 -10.24 -7.58
N LEU A 160 -17.75 -11.27 -8.09
CA LEU A 160 -16.76 -12.04 -7.32
C LEU A 160 -15.58 -11.16 -6.89
N ARG A 161 -15.08 -10.30 -7.78
CA ARG A 161 -14.00 -9.36 -7.45
C ARG A 161 -14.45 -8.34 -6.42
N GLY A 162 -15.66 -7.81 -6.53
CA GLY A 162 -16.24 -6.91 -5.54
C GLY A 162 -16.36 -7.56 -4.16
N ARG A 163 -16.88 -8.79 -4.10
CA ARG A 163 -17.05 -9.54 -2.85
C ARG A 163 -15.71 -9.90 -2.20
N TYR A 164 -14.73 -10.29 -3.02
CA TYR A 164 -13.37 -10.58 -2.57
C TYR A 164 -12.64 -9.34 -2.04
N MET A 165 -12.77 -8.19 -2.72
CA MET A 165 -12.18 -6.94 -2.25
C MET A 165 -12.83 -6.48 -0.94
N ARG A 166 -14.14 -6.69 -0.76
CA ARG A 166 -14.81 -6.42 0.52
C ARG A 166 -14.35 -7.35 1.64
N SER A 167 -14.09 -8.63 1.37
CA SER A 167 -13.63 -9.57 2.41
C SER A 167 -12.18 -9.34 2.84
N ARG A 168 -11.33 -8.78 1.96
CA ARG A 168 -9.91 -8.46 2.27
C ARG A 168 -9.60 -6.99 2.56
N GLY A 169 -10.51 -6.07 2.21
CA GLY A 169 -10.35 -4.63 2.43
C GLY A 169 -10.41 -4.19 3.90
N ALA A 170 -10.81 -5.08 4.81
CA ALA A 170 -10.67 -4.87 6.26
C ALA A 170 -9.19 -5.10 6.68
N GLY A 171 -8.30 -4.22 6.24
CA GLY A 171 -7.00 -4.09 6.89
C GLY A 171 -7.20 -3.61 8.34
N PRO A 172 -6.32 -3.97 9.28
CA PRO A 172 -6.38 -3.46 10.65
C PRO A 172 -6.25 -1.92 10.59
N GLY A 173 -7.36 -1.22 10.81
CA GLY A 173 -7.43 0.25 10.82
C GLY A 173 -8.29 0.92 9.76
N MET A 174 -8.83 0.20 8.76
CA MET A 174 -9.89 0.74 7.90
C MET A 174 -11.22 0.13 8.31
N VAL A 175 -12.02 0.90 9.04
CA VAL A 175 -13.38 0.53 9.40
C VAL A 175 -14.17 0.46 8.10
N ASN A 176 -14.50 -0.75 7.69
CA ASN A 176 -15.36 -1.00 6.55
C ASN A 176 -16.76 -0.50 6.90
N THR A 177 -17.07 0.75 6.55
CA THR A 177 -18.41 1.36 6.70
C THR A 177 -19.39 0.86 5.64
N GLY A 178 -19.14 -0.30 5.02
CA GLY A 178 -19.90 -0.86 3.92
C GLY A 178 -21.41 -0.92 4.20
N GLY A 179 -22.13 0.10 3.73
CA GLY A 179 -23.56 0.28 3.90
C GLY A 179 -24.01 0.59 5.34
N MET A 180 -23.08 0.85 6.25
CA MET A 180 -23.40 1.26 7.61
C MET A 180 -23.50 2.78 7.64
N ASP A 181 -24.65 3.29 8.09
CA ASP A 181 -24.86 4.74 8.20
C ASP A 181 -23.71 5.37 8.98
N GLN A 182 -23.25 6.53 8.51
CA GLN A 182 -22.08 7.21 9.06
C GLN A 182 -22.21 7.44 10.58
N ALA A 183 -23.43 7.69 11.06
CA ALA A 183 -23.76 7.81 12.47
C ALA A 183 -23.42 6.53 13.26
N THR A 184 -23.83 5.37 12.77
CA THR A 184 -23.57 4.06 13.39
C THR A 184 -22.07 3.72 13.38
N ALA A 185 -21.36 4.14 12.34
CA ALA A 185 -19.91 3.96 12.27
C ALA A 185 -19.18 4.81 13.32
N VAL A 186 -19.62 6.05 13.52
CA VAL A 186 -19.10 6.95 14.56
C VAL A 186 -19.39 6.37 15.94
N GLU A 187 -20.63 5.97 16.22
CA GLU A 187 -21.03 5.40 17.53
C GLU A 187 -20.19 4.17 17.91
N LYS A 188 -19.97 3.26 16.95
CA LYS A 188 -19.14 2.06 17.16
C LYS A 188 -17.66 2.38 17.39
N LEU A 189 -17.15 3.45 16.79
CA LEU A 189 -15.77 3.88 17.00
C LEU A 189 -15.61 4.58 18.34
N GLU A 190 -16.56 5.40 18.74
CA GLU A 190 -16.59 6.03 20.06
C GLU A 190 -16.70 4.99 21.18
N SER A 191 -17.50 3.93 20.99
CA SER A 191 -17.61 2.85 21.99
C SER A 191 -16.28 2.12 22.18
N ARG A 192 -15.56 1.84 21.08
CA ARG A 192 -14.23 1.22 21.12
C ARG A 192 -13.19 2.12 21.78
N LEU A 193 -13.22 3.41 21.46
CA LEU A 193 -12.32 4.38 22.07
C LEU A 193 -12.50 4.44 23.59
N ARG A 194 -13.74 4.40 24.09
CA ARG A 194 -14.02 4.34 25.54
C ARG A 194 -13.49 3.07 26.19
N GLU A 195 -13.61 1.93 25.50
CA GLU A 195 -13.06 0.66 25.97
C GLU A 195 -11.53 0.70 26.04
N ASP A 196 -10.87 1.21 24.99
CA ASP A 196 -9.40 1.28 24.92
C ASP A 196 -8.81 2.31 25.89
N GLN A 197 -9.50 3.43 26.16
CA GLN A 197 -9.11 4.41 27.18
C GLN A 197 -9.05 3.82 28.60
N SER A 198 -9.80 2.76 28.86
CA SER A 198 -9.84 2.13 30.19
C SER A 198 -8.68 1.16 30.45
N SER A 199 -7.90 0.83 29.42
CA SER A 199 -6.88 -0.22 29.50
C SER A 199 -5.45 0.35 29.54
N ILE A 200 -4.65 -0.10 30.52
CA ILE A 200 -3.24 0.29 30.71
C ILE A 200 -2.32 -0.63 29.87
N ASP A 201 -2.65 -0.87 28.60
CA ASP A 201 -1.79 -1.64 27.70
C ASP A 201 -1.15 -0.70 26.66
N PRO A 202 0.20 -0.58 26.61
CA PRO A 202 0.91 0.26 25.64
C PRO A 202 0.47 0.06 24.18
N LYS A 203 0.09 -1.17 23.81
CA LYS A 203 -0.39 -1.46 22.45
C LYS A 203 -1.75 -0.85 22.18
N ARG A 204 -2.62 -0.82 23.19
CA ARG A 204 -3.94 -0.21 23.08
C ARG A 204 -3.88 1.31 22.98
N ILE A 205 -2.85 1.96 23.52
CA ILE A 205 -2.62 3.40 23.32
C ILE A 205 -2.45 3.72 21.82
N LEU A 206 -1.68 2.88 21.11
CA LEU A 206 -1.49 3.04 19.67
C LEU A 206 -2.78 2.77 18.88
N ASP A 207 -3.57 1.79 19.30
CA ASP A 207 -4.86 1.46 18.67
C ASP A 207 -5.93 2.54 18.95
N ALA A 208 -5.92 3.16 20.14
CA ALA A 208 -6.72 4.33 20.47
C ALA A 208 -6.36 5.53 19.56
N ALA A 209 -5.07 5.80 19.37
CA ALA A 209 -4.61 6.84 18.45
C ALA A 209 -5.07 6.58 16.99
N LYS A 210 -5.00 5.32 16.53
CA LYS A 210 -5.51 4.92 15.20
C LYS A 210 -7.02 5.12 15.09
N THR A 211 -7.75 4.84 16.16
CA THR A 211 -9.21 5.01 16.24
C THR A 211 -9.59 6.49 16.18
N GLU A 212 -8.91 7.36 16.91
CA GLU A 212 -9.10 8.82 16.85
C GLU A 212 -8.79 9.40 15.46
N ILE A 213 -7.73 8.92 14.80
CA ILE A 213 -7.41 9.29 13.40
C ILE A 213 -8.53 8.88 12.44
N ALA A 214 -9.12 7.70 12.65
CA ALA A 214 -10.25 7.23 11.85
C ALA A 214 -11.51 8.08 12.08
N LEU A 215 -11.82 8.43 13.35
CA LEU A 215 -12.89 9.34 13.71
C LEU A 215 -12.70 10.72 13.07
N ALA A 216 -11.49 11.29 13.15
CA ALA A 216 -11.16 12.55 12.50
C ALA A 216 -11.42 12.52 10.99
N THR A 217 -11.09 11.40 10.34
CA THR A 217 -11.32 11.23 8.90
C THR A 217 -12.82 11.20 8.59
N LEU A 218 -13.64 10.53 9.41
CA LEU A 218 -15.10 10.51 9.26
C LEU A 218 -15.70 11.90 9.49
N TYR A 219 -15.26 12.62 10.53
CA TYR A 219 -15.73 13.98 10.82
C TYR A 219 -15.37 14.96 9.71
N TYR A 220 -14.15 14.85 9.17
CA TYR A 220 -13.72 15.63 8.00
C TYR A 220 -14.60 15.36 6.77
N GLN A 221 -14.95 14.09 6.52
CA GLN A 221 -15.86 13.72 5.41
C GLN A 221 -17.28 14.27 5.61
N SER A 222 -17.80 14.31 6.84
CA SER A 222 -19.08 14.97 7.16
C SER A 222 -19.00 16.50 7.19
N LYS A 223 -17.82 17.09 6.90
CA LYS A 223 -17.56 18.54 6.97
C LYS A 223 -17.69 19.14 8.38
N ASP A 224 -17.61 18.32 9.42
CA ASP A 224 -17.61 18.77 10.82
C ASP A 224 -16.15 19.00 11.27
N MET A 225 -15.60 20.16 10.92
CA MET A 225 -14.18 20.47 11.09
C MET A 225 -13.76 20.58 12.57
N ASP A 226 -14.69 21.01 13.44
CA ASP A 226 -14.41 21.17 14.86
C ASP A 226 -14.23 19.82 15.54
N LYS A 227 -15.13 18.85 15.27
CA LYS A 227 -14.95 17.48 15.77
C LYS A 227 -13.77 16.78 15.14
N ALA A 228 -13.48 17.03 13.86
CA ALA A 228 -12.27 16.52 13.23
C ALA A 228 -11.00 17.03 13.94
N GLY A 229 -10.95 18.33 14.28
CA GLY A 229 -9.87 18.93 15.06
C GLY A 229 -9.72 18.29 16.45
N GLN A 230 -10.83 18.14 17.19
CA GLN A 230 -10.83 17.52 18.52
C GLN A 230 -10.32 16.07 18.49
N ALA A 231 -10.75 15.26 17.52
CA ALA A 231 -10.28 13.89 17.36
C ALA A 231 -8.77 13.84 17.01
N LEU A 232 -8.26 14.78 16.18
CA LEU A 232 -6.83 14.87 15.88
C LEU A 232 -6.01 15.29 17.11
N ASP A 233 -6.54 16.15 17.98
CA ASP A 233 -5.92 16.51 19.26
C ASP A 233 -5.88 15.30 20.21
N GLY A 234 -6.96 14.53 20.27
CA GLY A 234 -7.03 13.26 21.00
C GLY A 234 -5.97 12.26 20.52
N ALA A 235 -5.89 12.04 19.20
CA ALA A 235 -4.86 11.20 18.60
C ALA A 235 -3.44 11.67 18.95
N GLN A 236 -3.17 12.98 18.87
CA GLN A 236 -1.85 13.52 19.22
C GLN A 236 -1.52 13.31 20.69
N LYS A 237 -2.50 13.44 21.59
CA LYS A 237 -2.32 13.18 23.03
C LYS A 237 -1.90 11.73 23.28
N PHE A 238 -2.58 10.75 22.67
CA PHE A 238 -2.18 9.33 22.78
C PHE A 238 -0.79 9.07 22.21
N LEU A 239 -0.48 9.67 21.05
CA LEU A 239 0.84 9.52 20.43
C LEU A 239 1.95 10.25 21.18
N ASN A 240 1.64 11.21 22.05
CA ASN A 240 2.63 11.90 22.89
C ASN A 240 2.77 11.27 24.27
N ASP A 241 1.93 10.31 24.63
CA ASP A 241 2.02 9.58 25.88
C ASP A 241 3.39 8.87 25.99
N PRO A 242 4.14 9.02 27.10
CA PRO A 242 5.41 8.32 27.30
C PRO A 242 5.29 6.80 27.26
N MET A 243 4.09 6.24 27.51
CA MET A 243 3.81 4.81 27.44
C MET A 243 3.56 4.32 26.01
N CYS A 244 3.34 5.22 25.04
CA CYS A 244 3.23 4.83 23.64
C CYS A 244 4.59 4.37 23.12
N GLU A 245 4.67 3.10 22.69
CA GLU A 245 5.92 2.51 22.17
C GLU A 245 6.61 3.44 21.15
N GLN A 246 7.89 3.73 21.40
CA GLN A 246 8.71 4.56 20.53
C GLN A 246 9.12 3.77 19.28
N GLY A 247 8.18 3.63 18.34
CA GLY A 247 8.37 2.89 17.10
C GLY A 247 8.19 3.74 15.86
N PHE A 248 8.61 3.18 14.72
CA PHE A 248 8.37 3.74 13.39
C PHE A 248 6.87 3.99 13.11
N GLU A 249 5.97 3.17 13.69
CA GLU A 249 4.53 3.38 13.56
C GLU A 249 4.06 4.67 14.22
N ARG A 250 4.55 4.99 15.43
CA ARG A 250 4.20 6.22 16.16
C ARG A 250 4.59 7.46 15.36
N GLU A 251 5.83 7.51 14.86
CA GLU A 251 6.30 8.65 14.07
C GLU A 251 5.51 8.83 12.77
N ARG A 252 5.14 7.71 12.12
CA ARG A 252 4.29 7.73 10.93
C ARG A 252 2.89 8.29 11.23
N LEU A 253 2.28 7.89 12.35
CA LEU A 253 0.96 8.39 12.75
C LEU A 253 1.01 9.87 13.13
N LEU A 254 2.06 10.32 13.83
CA LEU A 254 2.25 11.74 14.16
C LEU A 254 2.28 12.62 12.90
N ARG A 255 3.07 12.24 11.89
CA ARG A 255 3.11 12.96 10.60
C ARG A 255 1.74 12.98 9.91
N SER A 256 0.99 11.88 10.00
CA SER A 256 -0.37 11.81 9.44
C SER A 256 -1.33 12.76 10.16
N VAL A 257 -1.23 12.87 11.50
CA VAL A 257 -2.02 13.80 12.30
C VAL A 257 -1.68 15.25 11.94
N GLU A 258 -0.40 15.60 11.86
CA GLU A 258 0.05 16.95 11.46
C GLU A 258 -0.46 17.32 10.06
N GLN A 259 -0.37 16.39 9.11
CA GLN A 259 -0.88 16.62 7.75
C GLN A 259 -2.40 16.85 7.74
N MET A 260 -3.17 16.04 8.49
CA MET A 260 -4.62 16.23 8.60
C MET A 260 -5.00 17.53 9.30
N LYS A 261 -4.28 17.92 10.36
CA LYS A 261 -4.48 19.22 11.01
C LYS A 261 -4.30 20.37 10.03
N GLY A 262 -3.25 20.33 9.22
CA GLY A 262 -3.05 21.33 8.16
C GLY A 262 -4.13 21.35 7.08
N MET A 263 -4.86 20.25 6.87
CA MET A 263 -6.04 20.22 5.98
C MET A 263 -7.28 20.80 6.67
N VAL A 264 -7.53 20.44 7.93
CA VAL A 264 -8.65 20.94 8.73
C VAL A 264 -8.55 22.47 8.90
N SER A 265 -7.39 22.99 9.31
CA SER A 265 -7.19 24.43 9.52
C SER A 265 -7.35 25.25 8.24
N ARG A 266 -7.02 24.69 7.06
CA ARG A 266 -7.22 25.38 5.77
C ARG A 266 -8.68 25.45 5.35
N ASN A 267 -9.51 24.50 5.77
CA ASN A 267 -10.95 24.50 5.45
C ASN A 267 -11.79 25.27 6.47
N GLN A 268 -11.22 25.65 7.62
CA GLN A 268 -11.87 26.52 8.61
C GLN A 268 -11.76 28.01 8.28
N GLN A 269 -10.86 28.38 7.36
CA GLN A 269 -10.70 29.75 6.84
C GLN A 269 -11.65 30.00 5.68
#